data_AF-A0A8T9Q6J8-F1
#
_entry.id   AF-A0A8T9Q6J8-F1
#
_cell.length_a   1.000
_cell.length_b   1.000
_cell.length_c   1.000
_cell.angle_alpha   90.00
_cell.angle_beta   90.00
_cell.angle_gamma   90.00
#
_symmetry.space_group_name_H-M   'P 1'
#
loop_
_entity.id
_entity.type
_entity.pdbx_description
1 polymer ?
#
loop_
_entity_poly.entity_id
_entity_poly.type
_entity_poly.pdbx_seq_one_letter_code
_entity_poly.pdbx_strand_id
1 'polypeptide(L)'
;MFEGEMGAGKTTFIKALCRELGVQDDVSSPTFALVNEYRDAHDQPIYHFDFYRIDDPTEAENIGALEYFDSGYLCLIEWPSRVEALLPPKRLLVKLTVTGAESRLLHLEPLAD
;
A
#
# COMPACT_ATOMS: atom_id res chain seq x y z
N MET A 1 -0.63 5.04 -1.64
CA MET A 1 -1.66 3.98 -1.71
C MET A 1 -1.87 3.57 -3.15
N PHE A 2 -2.27 2.32 -3.38
CA PHE A 2 -2.31 1.69 -4.69
C PHE A 2 -3.70 1.07 -4.90
N GLU A 3 -4.43 1.60 -5.86
CA GLU A 3 -5.77 1.16 -6.23
C GLU A 3 -5.77 0.67 -7.67
N GLY A 4 -6.56 -0.36 -7.95
CA GLY A 4 -6.62 -0.99 -9.26
C GLY A 4 -7.05 -2.45 -9.16
N GLU A 5 -7.51 -3.02 -10.27
CA GLU A 5 -8.04 -4.38 -10.30
C GLU A 5 -7.01 -5.46 -9.89
N MET A 6 -7.50 -6.67 -9.63
CA MET A 6 -6.64 -7.82 -9.39
C MET A 6 -5.75 -8.05 -10.62
N GLY A 7 -4.43 -8.17 -10.42
CA GLY A 7 -3.48 -8.28 -11.53
C GLY A 7 -3.09 -6.95 -12.21
N ALA A 8 -3.57 -5.80 -11.71
CA ALA A 8 -3.16 -4.49 -12.23
C ALA A 8 -1.67 -4.18 -12.00
N GLY A 9 -1.01 -4.87 -11.07
CA GLY A 9 0.43 -4.72 -10.78
C GLY A 9 0.75 -3.87 -9.56
N LYS A 10 -0.19 -3.73 -8.62
CA LYS A 10 -0.01 -2.97 -7.36
C LYS A 10 1.21 -3.46 -6.57
N THR A 11 1.26 -4.74 -6.19
CA THR A 11 2.42 -5.36 -5.52
C THR A 11 3.70 -5.27 -6.35
N THR A 12 3.61 -5.42 -7.68
CA THR A 12 4.78 -5.28 -8.58
C THR A 12 5.38 -3.88 -8.49
N PHE A 13 4.54 -2.85 -8.48
CA PHE A 13 4.98 -1.47 -8.31
C PHE A 13 5.61 -1.26 -6.94
N ILE A 14 4.96 -1.74 -5.87
CA ILE A 14 5.48 -1.65 -4.49
C ILE A 14 6.86 -2.31 -4.38
N LYS A 15 7.02 -3.50 -4.95
CA LYS A 15 8.31 -4.20 -4.97
C LYS A 15 9.41 -3.38 -5.66
N ALA A 16 9.10 -2.77 -6.79
CA ALA A 16 10.05 -1.89 -7.48
C ALA A 16 10.38 -0.64 -6.65
N LEU A 17 9.38 -0.01 -6.03
CA LEU A 17 9.57 1.14 -5.15
C LEU A 17 10.45 0.80 -3.93
N CYS A 18 10.16 -0.29 -3.23
CA CYS A 18 10.95 -0.74 -2.09
C CYS A 18 12.42 -1.00 -2.47
N ARG A 19 12.67 -1.56 -3.66
CA ARG A 19 14.03 -1.74 -4.18
C ARG A 19 14.75 -0.40 -4.34
N GLU A 20 14.09 0.62 -4.91
CA GLU A 20 14.66 1.96 -5.05
C GLU A 20 14.86 2.66 -3.69
N LEU A 21 14.04 2.34 -2.69
CA LEU A 21 14.22 2.79 -1.30
C LEU A 21 15.30 2.01 -0.54
N GLY A 22 15.91 1.00 -1.15
CA GLY A 22 17.01 0.22 -0.58
C GLY A 22 16.59 -0.94 0.33
N VAL A 23 15.33 -1.37 0.28
CA VAL A 23 14.88 -2.58 0.97
C VAL A 23 15.63 -3.80 0.43
N GLN A 24 16.22 -4.59 1.34
CA GLN A 24 16.99 -5.79 1.01
C GLN A 24 16.16 -7.08 1.08
N ASP A 25 15.05 -7.07 1.82
CA ASP A 25 14.16 -8.21 1.99
C ASP A 25 13.34 -8.52 0.73
N ASP A 26 12.84 -9.75 0.61
CA ASP A 26 11.93 -10.10 -0.48
C ASP A 26 10.54 -9.51 -0.24
N VAL A 27 10.20 -8.49 -1.02
CA VAL A 27 8.89 -7.83 -0.96
C VAL A 27 7.84 -8.68 -1.66
N SER A 28 6.77 -8.97 -0.93
CA SER A 28 5.60 -9.75 -1.38
C SER A 28 4.31 -9.17 -0.81
N SER A 29 3.17 -9.51 -1.41
CA SER A 29 1.87 -9.03 -0.89
C SER A 29 1.56 -9.70 0.45
N PRO A 30 1.18 -8.93 1.48
CA PRO A 30 0.77 -9.42 2.78
C PRO A 30 -0.69 -9.90 2.79
N THR A 31 -1.24 -10.49 1.72
CA THR A 31 -2.68 -10.79 1.63
C THR A 31 -3.23 -11.65 2.79
N PHE A 32 -2.38 -12.42 3.48
CA PHE A 32 -2.76 -13.20 4.67
C PHE A 32 -2.30 -12.58 6.00
N ALA A 33 -1.16 -11.88 6.00
CA ALA A 33 -0.64 -11.21 7.19
C ALA A 33 -1.30 -9.85 7.44
N LEU A 34 -2.02 -9.32 6.44
CA LEU A 34 -2.57 -7.97 6.30
C LEU A 34 -1.49 -6.87 6.25
N VAL A 35 -0.38 -7.04 6.96
CA VAL A 35 0.77 -6.13 6.95
C VAL A 35 2.10 -6.89 6.89
N ASN A 36 3.04 -6.35 6.12
CA ASN A 36 4.48 -6.68 6.19
C ASN A 36 5.26 -5.43 6.59
N GLU A 37 6.32 -5.59 7.38
CA GLU A 37 7.28 -4.54 7.72
C GLU A 37 8.60 -4.81 7.00
N TYR A 38 9.17 -3.76 6.42
CA TYR A 38 10.48 -3.78 5.77
C TYR A 38 11.36 -2.64 6.31
N ARG A 39 12.65 -2.67 6.01
CA ARG A 39 13.61 -1.60 6.35
C ARG A 39 14.19 -0.97 5.09
N ASP A 40 14.15 0.36 5.01
CA ASP A 40 14.78 1.12 3.92
C ASP A 40 16.32 1.23 4.10
N ALA A 41 17.00 1.94 3.19
CA ALA A 41 18.44 2.17 3.26
C ALA A 41 18.93 2.93 4.52
N HIS A 42 18.01 3.55 5.27
CA HIS A 42 18.26 4.32 6.49
C HIS A 42 17.74 3.61 7.74
N ASP A 43 17.43 2.32 7.64
CA ASP A 43 16.86 1.50 8.72
C ASP A 43 15.50 2.00 9.24
N GLN A 44 14.82 2.83 8.44
CA GLN A 44 13.46 3.29 8.74
C GLN A 44 12.44 2.25 8.29
N PRO A 45 11.37 2.02 9.08
CA PRO A 45 10.36 1.06 8.72
C PRO A 45 9.53 1.52 7.51
N ILE A 46 9.15 0.57 6.67
CA ILE A 46 8.12 0.72 5.63
C ILE A 46 7.04 -0.32 5.92
N TYR A 47 5.79 0.13 6.00
CA TYR A 47 4.64 -0.73 6.24
C TYR A 47 3.89 -0.97 4.95
N HIS A 48 3.81 -2.22 4.51
CA HIS A 48 3.04 -2.61 3.34
C HIS A 48 1.77 -3.30 3.82
N PHE A 49 0.61 -2.73 3.47
CA PHE A 49 -0.70 -3.30 3.76
C PHE A 49 -1.37 -3.82 2.49
N ASP A 50 -2.14 -4.91 2.62
CA ASP A 50 -3.06 -5.38 1.58
C ASP A 50 -4.42 -5.69 2.18
N PHE A 51 -5.39 -4.81 1.91
CA PHE A 51 -6.74 -4.90 2.45
C PHE A 51 -7.72 -5.62 1.53
N TYR A 52 -7.24 -6.33 0.50
CA TYR A 52 -8.10 -7.04 -0.46
C TYR A 52 -9.17 -7.94 0.19
N ARG A 53 -8.82 -8.57 1.32
CA ARG A 53 -9.68 -9.54 2.04
C ARG A 53 -10.47 -8.94 3.20
N ILE A 54 -10.34 -7.64 3.45
CA ILE A 54 -11.13 -7.00 4.50
C ILE A 54 -12.52 -6.69 3.96
N ASP A 55 -13.53 -7.17 4.68
CA ASP A 55 -14.94 -6.84 4.41
C ASP A 55 -15.48 -5.82 5.42
N ASP A 56 -14.92 -5.76 6.64
CA ASP A 56 -15.24 -4.77 7.67
C ASP A 56 -13.99 -3.95 8.04
N PRO A 57 -13.98 -2.62 7.86
CA PRO A 57 -12.86 -1.75 8.27
C PRO A 57 -12.40 -1.96 9.72
N THR A 58 -13.29 -2.39 10.62
CA THR A 58 -12.96 -2.73 12.02
C THR A 58 -11.87 -3.80 12.11
N GLU A 59 -11.75 -4.71 11.14
CA GLU A 59 -10.66 -5.69 11.09
C GLU A 59 -9.29 -5.01 10.98
N ALA A 60 -9.19 -3.93 10.19
CA ALA A 60 -7.98 -3.13 10.08
C ALA A 60 -7.67 -2.37 11.38
N GLU A 61 -8.70 -1.86 12.07
CA GLU A 61 -8.53 -1.24 13.39
C GLU A 61 -8.00 -2.26 14.42
N ASN A 62 -8.56 -3.47 14.43
CA ASN A 62 -8.20 -4.53 15.38
C ASN A 62 -6.75 -5.02 15.23
N ILE A 63 -6.15 -4.90 14.04
CA ILE A 63 -4.72 -5.21 13.82
C ILE A 63 -3.80 -4.01 14.08
N GLY A 64 -4.36 -2.88 14.53
CA GLY A 64 -3.61 -1.67 14.86
C GLY A 64 -3.24 -0.79 13.66
N ALA A 65 -3.96 -0.87 12.53
CA ALA A 65 -3.61 -0.12 11.31
C ALA A 65 -3.47 1.40 11.56
N LEU A 66 -4.28 1.96 12.46
CA LEU A 66 -4.25 3.38 12.81
C LEU A 66 -2.91 3.80 13.43
N GLU A 67 -2.31 2.97 14.29
CA GLU A 67 -1.00 3.30 14.88
C GLU A 67 0.11 3.37 13.82
N TYR A 68 0.03 2.52 12.80
CA TYR A 68 0.98 2.58 11.68
C TYR A 68 0.77 3.82 10.82
N PHE A 69 -0.48 4.19 10.54
CA PHE A 69 -0.78 5.39 9.75
C PHE A 69 -0.34 6.67 10.45
N ASP A 70 -0.44 6.70 11.79
CA ASP A 70 -0.02 7.82 12.63
C ASP A 70 1.47 7.81 12.98
N SER A 71 2.20 6.72 12.68
CA SER A 71 3.62 6.56 13.03
C SER A 71 4.57 7.57 12.37
N GLY A 72 4.12 8.22 11.28
CA GLY A 72 4.94 9.11 10.46
C GLY A 72 5.84 8.38 9.45
N TYR A 73 5.85 7.05 9.44
CA TYR A 73 6.61 6.24 8.49
C TYR A 73 5.80 5.91 7.23
N LEU A 74 6.51 5.45 6.19
CA LEU A 74 5.91 5.22 4.88
C LEU A 74 4.95 4.01 4.91
N CYS A 75 3.67 4.28 4.65
CA CYS A 75 2.64 3.25 4.47
C CYS A 75 2.31 3.04 2.99
N LEU A 76 2.59 1.83 2.48
CA LEU A 76 2.26 1.35 1.15
C LEU A 76 1.01 0.49 1.21
N ILE A 77 -0.15 1.07 0.89
CA ILE A 77 -1.45 0.42 1.09
C ILE A 77 -2.04 -0.02 -0.25
N GLU A 78 -2.28 -1.33 -0.43
CA GLU A 78 -3.09 -1.88 -1.51
C GLU A 78 -4.57 -1.94 -1.11
N TRP A 79 -5.46 -1.69 -2.07
CA TRP A 79 -6.92 -1.65 -1.87
C TRP A 79 -7.39 -0.69 -0.77
N PRO A 80 -6.91 0.58 -0.77
CA PRO A 80 -7.27 1.56 0.25
C PRO A 80 -8.78 1.80 0.37
N SER A 81 -9.55 1.61 -0.72
CA SER A 81 -11.01 1.74 -0.73
C SER A 81 -11.72 0.84 0.28
N ARG A 82 -11.11 -0.26 0.73
CA ARG A 82 -11.67 -1.16 1.75
C ARG A 82 -11.68 -0.58 3.15
N VAL A 83 -10.88 0.44 3.41
CA VAL A 83 -10.69 1.06 4.74
C VAL A 83 -10.73 2.57 4.65
N GLU A 84 -11.48 3.14 3.70
CA GLU A 84 -11.40 4.56 3.35
C GLU A 84 -11.59 5.51 4.55
N ALA A 85 -12.47 5.14 5.49
CA ALA A 85 -12.75 5.89 6.71
C ALA A 85 -11.56 5.98 7.70
N LEU A 86 -10.58 5.09 7.58
CA LEU A 86 -9.40 5.02 8.47
C LEU A 86 -8.19 5.75 7.90
N LEU A 87 -8.23 6.13 6.62
CA LEU A 87 -7.04 6.64 5.93
C LEU A 87 -6.76 8.09 6.32
N PRO A 88 -5.48 8.47 6.45
CA PRO A 88 -5.11 9.85 6.76
C PRO A 88 -5.53 10.80 5.63
N PRO A 89 -5.92 12.05 5.92
CA PRO A 89 -6.41 12.98 4.89
C PRO A 89 -5.34 13.31 3.83
N LYS A 90 -4.11 13.54 4.27
CA LYS A 90 -2.98 13.82 3.40
C LYS A 90 -2.33 12.53 2.91
N ARG A 91 -2.53 12.20 1.64
CA ARG A 91 -2.08 10.93 1.06
C ARG A 91 -1.91 11.03 -0.45
N LEU A 92 -1.07 10.16 -1.02
CA LEU A 92 -0.97 10.00 -2.48
C LEU A 92 -1.71 8.73 -2.91
N LEU A 93 -2.67 8.90 -3.82
CA LEU A 93 -3.35 7.79 -4.47
C LEU A 93 -2.71 7.52 -5.83
N VAL A 94 -2.27 6.29 -6.05
CA VAL A 94 -1.77 5.78 -7.32
C VAL A 94 -2.81 4.82 -7.86
N LYS A 95 -3.54 5.23 -8.90
CA LYS A 95 -4.51 4.39 -9.60
C LYS A 95 -3.82 3.70 -10.77
N LEU A 96 -3.88 2.37 -10.81
CA LEU A 96 -3.33 1.53 -11.86
C LEU A 96 -4.45 1.01 -12.75
N THR A 97 -4.40 1.32 -14.04
CA THR A 97 -5.36 0.82 -15.04
C THR A 97 -4.66 -0.05 -16.06
N VAL A 98 -5.21 -1.23 -16.33
CA VAL A 98 -4.71 -2.12 -17.38
C VAL A 98 -5.12 -1.58 -18.75
N THR A 99 -4.15 -1.30 -19.60
CA THR A 99 -4.36 -0.78 -20.97
C THR A 99 -3.98 -1.79 -22.06
N GLY A 100 -3.37 -2.91 -21.67
CA GLY A 100 -2.98 -4.02 -22.53
C GLY A 100 -2.26 -5.11 -21.75
N ALA A 101 -1.81 -6.17 -22.42
CA ALA A 101 -1.16 -7.30 -21.77
C ALA A 101 0.02 -6.87 -20.86
N GLU A 102 0.91 -6.03 -21.39
CA GLU A 102 2.11 -5.56 -20.70
C GLU A 102 2.13 -4.05 -20.45
N SER A 103 0.99 -3.37 -20.63
CA SER A 103 0.88 -1.92 -20.48
C SER A 103 -0.06 -1.55 -19.35
N ARG A 104 0.33 -0.54 -18.57
CA ARG A 104 -0.45 0.05 -17.48
C ARG A 104 -0.42 1.57 -17.60
N LEU A 105 -1.53 2.22 -17.28
CA LEU A 105 -1.58 3.66 -17.01
C LEU A 105 -1.55 3.88 -15.50
N LEU A 106 -0.69 4.79 -15.05
CA LEU A 106 -0.63 5.23 -13.66
C LEU A 106 -1.16 6.65 -13.57
N HIS A 107 -2.20 6.86 -12.77
CA HIS A 107 -2.70 8.18 -12.43
C HIS A 107 -2.35 8.48 -10.97
N LEU A 108 -1.62 9.58 -10.76
CA LEU A 108 -1.17 10.01 -9.44
C LEU A 108 -2.05 11.18 -9.00
N GLU A 109 -2.73 11.00 -7.88
CA GLU A 109 -3.67 11.95 -7.31
C GLU A 109 -3.23 12.28 -5.88
N PRO A 110 -2.58 13.44 -5.67
CA PRO A 110 -2.35 13.97 -4.34
C PRO A 110 -3.68 14.34 -3.71
N LEU A 111 -3.97 13.77 -2.56
CA LEU A 111 -5.11 14.12 -1.71
C LEU A 111 -4.56 14.90 -0.52
N ALA A 112 -5.03 16.12 -0.38
CA ALA A 112 -4.74 17.02 0.73
C ALA A 112 -6.04 17.71 1.13
N ASP A 113 -6.13 18.11 2.39
CA ASP A 113 -7.24 18.93 2.91
C ASP A 113 -7.44 20.24 2.12
#